data_AF-A0A2T5LI18-F1
#
_entry.id   AF-A0A2T5LI18-F1
#
_cell.length_a   1.000
_cell.length_b   1.000
_cell.length_c   1.000
_cell.angle_alpha   90.00
_cell.angle_beta   90.00
_cell.angle_gamma   90.00
#
_symmetry.space_group_name_H-M   'P 1'
#
loop_
_entity.id
_entity.type
_entity.pdbx_description
1 polymer ?
#
loop_
_entity_poly.entity_id
_entity_poly.type
_entity_poly.pdbx_seq_one_letter_code
_entity_poly.pdbx_strand_id
1 'polypeptide(L)'
;MIRTRPELQARLDALAATLHQLNVDGARQQSLWEAFELYTNISVDAYVDEVDRAWWCEQVCAAAEHYGLANHLWLQMPDML
;
A
#
# COMPACT_ATOMS: atom_id res chain seq x y z
N MET A 1 18.97 3.66 0.89
CA MET A 1 18.92 2.91 -0.37
C MET A 1 17.92 3.62 -1.28
N ILE A 2 18.25 3.85 -2.55
CA ILE A 2 17.29 4.36 -3.54
C ILE A 2 16.37 3.20 -3.90
N ARG A 3 15.05 3.37 -3.79
CA ARG A 3 14.10 2.38 -4.29
C ARG A 3 13.82 2.69 -5.75
N THR A 4 14.14 1.74 -6.61
CA THR A 4 13.89 1.85 -8.05
C THR A 4 12.46 1.39 -8.38
N ARG A 5 11.89 1.91 -9.47
CA ARG A 5 10.60 1.46 -10.03
C ARG A 5 10.38 -0.07 -10.02
N PRO A 6 11.33 -0.93 -10.43
CA PRO A 6 11.14 -2.39 -10.35
C PRO A 6 11.07 -2.93 -8.92
N GLU A 7 11.76 -2.34 -7.94
CA GLU A 7 11.62 -2.75 -6.53
C GLU A 7 10.25 -2.37 -5.97
N LEU A 8 9.74 -1.19 -6.34
CA LEU A 8 8.39 -0.77 -5.99
C LEU A 8 7.35 -1.70 -6.64
N GLN A 9 7.51 -2.01 -7.93
CA GLN A 9 6.64 -2.96 -8.62
C GLN A 9 6.62 -4.32 -7.91
N ALA A 10 7.79 -4.89 -7.58
CA ALA A 10 7.86 -6.16 -6.86
C ALA A 10 7.17 -6.12 -5.48
N ARG A 11 7.21 -4.99 -4.77
CA ARG A 11 6.46 -4.81 -3.52
C ARG A 11 4.95 -4.77 -3.75
N LEU A 12 4.48 -4.11 -4.81
CA LEU A 12 3.06 -4.09 -5.17
C LEU A 12 2.56 -5.48 -5.54
N ASP A 13 3.35 -6.25 -6.29
CA ASP A 13 3.00 -7.63 -6.64
C ASP A 13 2.90 -8.52 -5.39
N ALA A 14 3.82 -8.37 -4.44
CA ALA A 14 3.78 -9.08 -3.15
C ALA A 14 2.58 -8.66 -2.29
N LEU A 15 2.25 -7.36 -2.26
CA LEU A 15 1.07 -6.83 -1.59
C LEU A 15 -0.21 -7.44 -2.17
N ALA A 16 -0.38 -7.38 -3.50
CA ALA A 16 -1.56 -7.89 -4.19
C ALA A 16 -1.74 -9.39 -3.96
N ALA A 17 -0.67 -10.18 -4.06
CA ALA A 17 -0.70 -11.60 -3.78
C ALA A 17 -1.14 -11.89 -2.33
N THR A 18 -0.59 -11.17 -1.36
CA THR A 18 -0.91 -11.35 0.07
C THR A 18 -2.36 -10.96 0.36
N LEU A 19 -2.82 -9.79 -0.09
CA LEU A 19 -4.19 -9.34 0.11
C LEU A 19 -5.20 -10.24 -0.59
N HIS A 20 -4.88 -10.74 -1.78
CA HIS A 20 -5.72 -11.70 -2.48
C HIS A 20 -5.87 -13.00 -1.68
N GLN A 21 -4.78 -13.57 -1.17
CA GLN A 21 -4.85 -14.78 -0.33
C GLN A 21 -5.67 -14.53 0.94
N LEU A 22 -5.38 -13.46 1.69
CA LEU A 22 -6.15 -13.10 2.89
C LEU A 22 -7.65 -12.94 2.61
N ASN A 23 -8.00 -12.33 1.48
CA ASN A 23 -9.40 -12.18 1.08
C ASN A 23 -10.06 -13.52 0.73
N VAL A 24 -9.34 -14.42 0.05
CA VAL A 24 -9.80 -15.78 -0.27
C VAL A 24 -9.97 -16.64 0.99
N ASP A 25 -9.06 -16.51 1.95
CA ASP A 25 -9.12 -17.19 3.26
C ASP A 25 -10.23 -16.61 4.18
N GLY A 26 -10.92 -15.55 3.77
CA GLY A 26 -11.94 -14.89 4.59
C GLY A 26 -11.37 -14.21 5.82
N ALA A 27 -10.12 -13.75 5.74
CA ALA A 27 -9.46 -13.02 6.82
C ALA A 27 -10.24 -11.74 7.17
N ARG A 28 -10.07 -11.27 8.41
CA ARG A 28 -10.73 -10.05 8.87
C ARG A 28 -10.15 -8.84 8.15
N GLN A 29 -10.97 -7.79 8.03
CA GLN A 29 -10.54 -6.50 7.47
C GLN A 29 -9.29 -5.94 8.15
N GLN A 30 -9.11 -6.15 9.45
CA GLN A 30 -7.90 -5.76 10.17
C GLN A 30 -6.64 -6.45 9.65
N SER A 31 -6.69 -7.75 9.34
CA SER A 31 -5.54 -8.48 8.81
C SER A 31 -5.16 -8.04 7.39
N LEU A 32 -6.16 -7.69 6.58
CA LEU A 32 -5.95 -7.04 5.28
C LEU A 32 -5.26 -5.68 5.44
N TRP A 33 -5.68 -4.89 6.43
CA TRP A 33 -5.07 -3.60 6.74
C TRP A 33 -3.63 -3.72 7.22
N GLU A 34 -3.34 -4.63 8.16
CA GLU A 34 -1.97 -4.85 8.67
C GLU A 34 -1.01 -5.29 7.55
N ALA A 35 -1.45 -6.17 6.66
CA ALA A 35 -0.68 -6.56 5.49
C ALA A 35 -0.47 -5.36 4.54
N PHE A 36 -1.52 -4.57 4.31
CA PHE A 36 -1.44 -3.36 3.50
C PHE A 36 -0.40 -2.37 4.05
N GLU A 37 -0.44 -2.04 5.33
CA GLU A 37 0.54 -1.16 5.96
C GLU A 37 1.97 -1.71 5.85
N LEU A 38 2.16 -3.01 6.08
CA LEU A 38 3.48 -3.63 6.04
C LEU A 38 4.18 -3.45 4.68
N TYR A 39 3.45 -3.61 3.58
CA TYR A 39 4.04 -3.50 2.24
C TYR A 39 4.06 -2.06 1.72
N THR A 40 3.12 -1.22 2.14
CA THR A 40 3.04 0.18 1.67
C THR A 40 3.90 1.15 2.45
N ASN A 41 4.32 0.77 3.67
CA ASN A 41 5.26 1.55 4.47
C ASN A 41 6.63 1.62 3.79
N ILE A 42 6.93 2.78 3.23
CA ILE A 42 8.25 3.16 2.74
C ILE A 42 8.92 3.97 3.84
N SER A 43 10.05 3.47 4.36
CA SER A 43 10.84 4.19 5.35
C SER A 43 11.19 5.59 4.87
N VAL A 44 11.12 6.57 5.78
CA VAL A 44 11.46 7.98 5.50
C VAL A 44 12.88 8.19 4.96
N ASP A 45 13.80 7.26 5.25
CA ASP A 45 15.18 7.26 4.74
C ASP A 45 15.33 6.64 3.34
N ALA A 46 14.26 6.10 2.75
CA ALA A 46 14.28 5.59 1.39
C ALA A 46 14.10 6.73 0.40
N TYR A 47 15.11 6.94 -0.45
CA TYR A 47 14.99 7.89 -1.55
C TYR A 47 14.19 7.24 -2.68
N VAL A 48 13.08 7.86 -3.06
CA VAL A 48 12.26 7.51 -4.22
C VAL A 48 12.18 8.76 -5.09
N ASP A 49 12.43 8.61 -6.39
CA ASP A 49 12.25 9.72 -7.33
C ASP A 49 10.81 10.25 -7.27
N GLU A 50 10.62 11.55 -7.52
CA GLU A 50 9.30 12.16 -7.42
C GLU A 50 8.26 11.50 -8.35
N VAL A 51 8.66 11.13 -9.56
CA VAL A 51 7.77 10.47 -10.54
C VAL A 51 7.38 9.08 -10.05
N ASP A 52 8.34 8.33 -9.52
CA ASP A 52 8.10 6.99 -8.98
C ASP A 52 7.29 7.04 -7.68
N ARG A 53 7.45 8.10 -6.88
CA ARG A 53 6.67 8.35 -5.67
C ARG A 53 5.21 8.67 -6.01
N ALA A 54 4.97 9.54 -6.99
CA ALA A 54 3.62 9.87 -7.43
C ALA A 54 2.90 8.61 -7.94
N TRP A 55 3.56 7.85 -8.82
CA TRP A 55 3.03 6.58 -9.30
C TRP A 55 2.79 5.58 -8.17
N TRP A 56 3.73 5.45 -7.22
CA TRP A 56 3.57 4.56 -6.08
C TRP A 56 2.32 4.90 -5.28
N CYS A 57 2.10 6.19 -4.98
CA CYS A 57 0.90 6.65 -4.28
C CYS A 57 -0.38 6.27 -5.05
N GLU A 58 -0.42 6.47 -6.37
CA GLU A 58 -1.58 6.07 -7.19
C GLU A 58 -1.86 4.57 -7.10
N GLN A 59 -0.83 3.73 -7.20
CA GLN A 59 -0.98 2.27 -7.11
C GLN A 59 -1.45 1.82 -5.73
N VAL A 60 -0.92 2.44 -4.67
CA VAL A 60 -1.30 2.15 -3.28
C VAL A 60 -2.77 2.54 -3.03
N CYS A 61 -3.20 3.70 -3.51
CA CYS A 61 -4.60 4.13 -3.43
C CYS A 61 -5.53 3.16 -4.18
N ALA A 62 -5.19 2.80 -5.42
CA ALA A 62 -5.98 1.86 -6.21
C ALA A 62 -6.10 0.49 -5.54
N ALA A 63 -5.03 -0.01 -4.92
CA ALA A 63 -5.07 -1.25 -4.13
C ALA A 63 -5.98 -1.11 -2.91
N ALA A 64 -5.90 0.01 -2.17
CA ALA A 64 -6.76 0.25 -1.03
C ALA A 64 -8.25 0.29 -1.42
N GLU A 65 -8.59 0.91 -2.55
CA GLU A 65 -9.95 0.92 -3.08
C GLU A 65 -10.43 -0.48 -3.45
N HIS A 66 -9.60 -1.26 -4.16
CA HIS A 66 -9.94 -2.61 -4.61
C HIS A 66 -10.30 -3.55 -3.44
N TYR A 67 -9.57 -3.45 -2.33
CA TYR A 67 -9.79 -4.30 -1.15
C TYR A 67 -10.70 -3.64 -0.08
N GLY A 68 -11.33 -2.51 -0.37
CA GLY A 68 -12.24 -1.82 0.57
C GLY A 68 -11.53 -1.22 1.79
N LEU A 69 -10.24 -0.95 1.69
CA LEU A 69 -9.38 -0.35 2.71
C LEU A 69 -9.31 1.19 2.62
N ALA A 70 -9.82 1.78 1.53
CA ALA A 70 -9.76 3.24 1.31
C ALA A 70 -10.37 4.05 2.46
N ASN A 71 -11.42 3.53 3.10
CA ASN A 71 -12.08 4.21 4.22
C ASN A 71 -11.19 4.29 5.47
N HIS A 72 -10.31 3.31 5.70
CA HIS A 72 -9.31 3.35 6.77
C HIS A 72 -8.16 4.30 6.46
N LEU A 73 -7.81 4.42 5.18
CA LEU A 73 -6.77 5.33 4.70
C LEU A 73 -7.16 6.79 4.95
N TRP A 74 -8.44 7.13 4.78
CA TRP A 74 -8.97 8.48 5.03
C TRP A 74 -9.11 8.79 6.53
N LEU A 75 -9.40 7.80 7.37
CA LEU A 75 -9.48 7.96 8.84
C LEU A 75 -8.12 8.22 9.50
N GLN A 76 -7.02 7.88 8.84
CA GLN A 76 -5.64 8.11 9.33
C GLN A 76 -4.99 9.36 8.74
N MET A 77 -5.59 10.00 7.73
CA MET A 77 -5.17 11.34 7.32
C MET A 77 -5.70 12.33 8.37
N PRO A 78 -4.85 13.03 9.12
CA PRO A 78 -5.34 14.09 9.99
C PRO A 78 -6.07 15.10 9.11
N ASP A 79 -7.30 15.40 9.51
CA ASP A 79 -8.14 16.43 8.94
C ASP A 79 -7.29 17.70 8.78
N MET A 80 -6.92 18.05 7.55
CA MET A 80 -6.26 19.32 7.26
C MET A 80 -7.33 20.43 7.31
N LEU A 81 -7.78 20.74 8.53
CA LEU A 81 -8.48 21.99 8.86
C LEU A 81 -7.49 22.99 9.47
#